data_AF-A0A1Q9ECN8-F1
#
_entry.id   AF-A0A1Q9ECN8-F1
#
_cell.length_a   1.000
_cell.length_b   1.000
_cell.length_c   1.000
_cell.angle_alpha   90.00
_cell.angle_beta   90.00
_cell.angle_gamma   90.00
#
_symmetry.space_group_name_H-M   'P 1'
#
loop_
_entity.id
_entity.type
_entity.pdbx_description
1 polymer ?
#
loop_
_entity_poly.entity_id
_entity_poly.type
_entity_poly.pdbx_seq_one_letter_code
_entity_poly.pdbx_strand_id
1 'polypeptide(L)'
;MKAESSNPSRSDVKAISTLLAVAAMPSDSPVTCDVSVEMCDPNNVKVAQTILKQARGIVARQLVRRMLVLRSLVPSVGYVYLALTSFKGDSNLLFVPAPAVVVGLKFQDVARFFPDAVICGIRSADLPEGRLIPAPGYTMKSTDTLVVLAKDAMAGRRCVPPLARNGVSNNVSVSLGSCCADVLRDDGQICLTASVGGPKVVLLFGCPPDFVEILDIIDSYLAPGSTVHILSRKPKDARNSIIQQHLRLSGRTQFARISVEQHEGESTSKWEMQKLPLDTASCALILAERLTESESPLAADSRNLTTAIMVKQQLLEQNNGGALTRVFTQHTQDSSVLKGSRHKCKLVTELLDPKSEAVLASNSSVRSQGSYVYTSARETAIYAVASERSDVYELLLQLSDADSNSAYITVAPTSHYVTSIEDLSFYDLQLRVLATCGGILLGWRDFSERYPQLNPDRKHEIREWSDYTDIELIILRHSESCFKPTA
;
A
#
# COMPACT_ATOMS: atom_id res chain seq x y z
N MET A 1 2.51 -12.25 22.35
CA MET A 1 3.95 -12.50 22.68
C MET A 1 4.79 -12.07 21.49
N LYS A 2 5.94 -11.40 21.69
CA LYS A 2 6.73 -10.81 20.60
C LYS A 2 7.77 -11.80 20.05
N ALA A 3 7.82 -11.94 18.73
CA ALA A 3 8.80 -12.71 17.98
C ALA A 3 10.13 -11.93 17.85
N GLU A 4 11.26 -12.63 17.85
CA GLU A 4 12.57 -12.04 17.50
C GLU A 4 12.80 -12.20 15.99
N SER A 5 12.90 -11.10 15.25
CA SER A 5 13.01 -11.10 13.78
C SER A 5 14.35 -11.62 13.23
N SER A 6 15.29 -12.04 14.08
CA SER A 6 16.64 -12.49 13.69
C SER A 6 16.65 -13.88 13.03
N ASN A 7 15.73 -14.76 13.42
CA ASN A 7 15.55 -16.08 12.81
C ASN A 7 14.07 -16.49 12.90
N PRO A 8 13.30 -16.36 11.81
CA PRO A 8 11.86 -16.64 11.75
C PRO A 8 11.49 -18.02 12.34
N SER A 9 12.23 -19.06 11.96
CA SER A 9 11.96 -20.43 12.40
C SER A 9 12.18 -20.61 13.90
N ARG A 10 13.28 -20.07 14.43
CA ARG A 10 13.59 -20.13 15.87
C ARG A 10 12.61 -19.28 16.69
N SER A 11 12.19 -18.16 16.13
CA SER A 11 11.22 -17.27 16.76
C SER A 11 9.85 -17.93 16.89
N ASP A 12 9.36 -18.57 15.82
CA ASP A 12 8.08 -19.28 15.84
C ASP A 12 8.12 -20.47 16.80
N VAL A 13 9.22 -21.22 16.85
CA VAL A 13 9.41 -22.30 17.84
C VAL A 13 9.32 -21.76 19.27
N LYS A 14 9.91 -20.60 19.57
CA LYS A 14 9.81 -19.95 20.89
C LYS A 14 8.39 -19.50 21.18
N ALA A 15 7.70 -18.92 20.20
CA ALA A 15 6.31 -18.48 20.33
C ALA A 15 5.37 -19.68 20.61
N ILE A 16 5.52 -20.76 19.85
CA ILE A 16 4.80 -22.03 20.03
C ILE A 16 5.10 -22.66 21.39
N SER A 17 6.37 -22.73 21.79
CA SER A 17 6.76 -23.28 23.11
C SER A 17 6.14 -22.50 24.26
N THR A 18 6.06 -21.17 24.13
CA THR A 18 5.43 -20.32 25.14
C THR A 18 3.91 -20.53 25.15
N LEU A 19 3.29 -20.72 23.98
CA LEU A 19 1.87 -21.05 23.89
C LEU A 19 1.55 -22.42 24.52
N LEU A 20 2.40 -23.44 24.34
CA LEU A 20 2.28 -24.73 25.01
C LEU A 20 2.33 -24.58 26.54
N ALA A 21 3.23 -23.75 27.06
CA ALA A 21 3.31 -23.48 28.49
C ALA A 21 2.04 -22.80 29.01
N VAL A 22 1.46 -21.87 28.25
CA VAL A 22 0.16 -21.23 28.57
C VAL A 22 -0.98 -22.24 28.54
N ALA A 23 -1.02 -23.13 27.54
CA ALA A 23 -2.03 -24.19 27.44
C ALA A 23 -1.92 -25.23 28.57
N ALA A 24 -0.72 -25.42 29.13
CA ALA A 24 -0.46 -26.33 30.23
C ALA A 24 -0.75 -25.73 31.63
N MET A 25 -1.31 -24.52 31.72
CA MET A 25 -1.71 -23.94 33.00
C MET A 25 -2.74 -24.82 33.73
N PRO A 26 -2.72 -24.89 35.07
CA PRO A 26 -3.61 -25.74 35.85
C PRO A 26 -5.08 -25.50 35.52
N SER A 27 -5.88 -26.57 35.52
CA SER A 27 -7.32 -26.52 35.19
C SER A 27 -8.14 -25.60 36.11
N ASP A 28 -7.63 -25.28 37.29
CA ASP A 28 -8.24 -24.35 38.24
C ASP A 28 -8.04 -22.87 37.85
N SER A 29 -7.26 -22.58 36.80
CA SER A 29 -7.05 -21.25 36.22
C SER A 29 -7.01 -21.33 34.69
N PRO A 30 -8.14 -21.73 34.05
CA PRO A 30 -8.17 -21.88 32.61
C PRO A 30 -8.01 -20.52 31.93
N VAL A 31 -7.35 -20.52 30.76
CA VAL A 31 -7.22 -19.32 29.93
C VAL A 31 -8.59 -19.00 29.32
N THR A 32 -9.22 -17.96 29.84
CA THR A 32 -10.56 -17.49 29.41
C THR A 32 -10.51 -16.35 28.40
N CYS A 33 -9.33 -15.77 28.18
CA CYS A 33 -9.13 -14.67 27.24
C CYS A 33 -8.56 -15.15 25.90
N ASP A 34 -8.76 -14.33 24.87
CA ASP A 34 -8.12 -14.52 23.57
C ASP A 34 -6.62 -14.30 23.68
N VAL A 35 -5.83 -15.18 23.05
CA VAL A 35 -4.37 -15.12 23.08
C VAL A 35 -3.82 -14.77 21.70
N SER A 36 -3.29 -13.56 21.55
CA SER A 36 -2.61 -13.16 20.33
C SER A 36 -1.12 -13.53 20.37
N VAL A 37 -0.65 -14.20 19.32
CA VAL A 37 0.73 -14.68 19.18
C VAL A 37 1.32 -14.13 17.89
N GLU A 38 2.42 -13.40 18.00
CA GLU A 38 3.16 -12.95 16.82
C GLU A 38 3.90 -14.12 16.21
N MET A 39 3.78 -14.29 14.89
CA MET A 39 4.43 -15.34 14.14
C MET A 39 5.11 -14.74 12.92
N CYS A 40 6.17 -15.40 12.46
CA CYS A 40 6.92 -15.00 11.27
C CYS A 40 6.48 -15.79 10.03
N ASP A 41 6.16 -17.07 10.18
CA ASP A 41 5.71 -17.93 9.09
C ASP A 41 4.18 -18.11 9.11
N PRO A 42 3.46 -17.73 8.03
CA PRO A 42 2.03 -17.98 7.88
C PRO A 42 1.62 -19.45 8.06
N ASN A 43 2.48 -20.40 7.72
CA ASN A 43 2.20 -21.83 7.86
C ASN A 43 2.07 -22.26 9.33
N ASN A 44 2.73 -21.54 10.24
CA ASN A 44 2.70 -21.84 11.67
C ASN A 44 1.45 -21.27 12.37
N VAL A 45 0.69 -20.37 11.72
CA VAL A 45 -0.51 -19.75 12.30
C VAL A 45 -1.57 -20.79 12.71
N LYS A 46 -1.77 -21.82 11.90
CA LYS A 46 -2.74 -22.90 12.18
C LYS A 46 -2.32 -23.78 13.37
N VAL A 47 -1.01 -23.89 13.61
CA VAL A 47 -0.47 -24.66 14.74
C VAL A 47 -0.85 -24.00 16.06
N ALA A 48 -0.83 -22.65 16.12
CA ALA A 48 -1.22 -21.92 17.32
C ALA A 48 -2.66 -22.25 17.77
N GLN A 49 -3.62 -22.23 16.83
CA GLN A 49 -5.03 -22.57 17.10
C GLN A 49 -5.22 -24.04 17.51
N THR A 50 -4.33 -24.94 17.06
CA THR A 50 -4.38 -26.36 17.43
C THR A 50 -3.91 -26.58 18.87
N ILE A 51 -2.94 -25.80 19.33
CA ILE A 51 -2.42 -25.88 20.70
C ILE A 51 -3.41 -25.29 21.70
N LEU A 52 -3.97 -24.11 21.40
CA LEU A 52 -4.93 -23.42 22.23
C LEU A 52 -6.01 -22.83 21.35
N LYS A 53 -7.27 -23.24 21.55
CA LYS A 53 -8.40 -22.82 20.71
C LYS A 53 -8.61 -21.30 20.70
N GLN A 54 -8.28 -20.64 21.81
CA GLN A 54 -8.36 -19.19 22.00
C GLN A 54 -7.17 -18.44 21.37
N ALA A 55 -6.16 -19.15 20.84
CA ALA A 55 -5.00 -18.51 20.28
C ALA A 55 -5.21 -18.10 18.82
N ARG A 56 -4.66 -16.93 18.46
CA ARG A 56 -4.61 -16.42 17.09
C ARG A 56 -3.17 -16.06 16.74
N GLY A 57 -2.66 -16.68 15.68
CA GLY A 57 -1.38 -16.28 15.09
C GLY A 57 -1.55 -15.02 14.23
N ILE A 58 -0.63 -14.08 14.37
CA ILE A 58 -0.60 -12.81 13.62
C ILE A 58 0.74 -12.69 12.92
N VAL A 59 0.73 -12.55 11.59
CA VAL A 59 1.94 -12.36 10.78
C VAL A 59 2.00 -10.92 10.27
N ALA A 60 2.42 -10.00 11.13
CA ALA A 60 2.45 -8.58 10.80
C ALA A 60 3.34 -8.27 9.58
N ARG A 61 4.44 -9.03 9.43
CA ARG A 61 5.39 -8.91 8.31
C ARG A 61 4.71 -9.05 6.94
N GLN A 62 3.66 -9.86 6.82
CA GLN A 62 2.95 -10.08 5.55
C GLN A 62 2.39 -8.77 4.98
N LEU A 63 1.72 -7.97 5.81
CA LEU A 63 1.16 -6.69 5.39
C LEU A 63 2.27 -5.65 5.13
N VAL A 64 3.35 -5.67 5.92
CA VAL A 64 4.50 -4.77 5.73
C VAL A 64 5.22 -5.00 4.40
N ARG A 65 5.40 -6.24 3.96
CA ARG A 65 5.97 -6.55 2.62
C ARG A 65 5.15 -5.90 1.51
N ARG A 66 3.82 -6.02 1.59
CA ARG A 66 2.90 -5.39 0.62
C ARG A 66 3.01 -3.88 0.65
N MET A 67 3.12 -3.27 1.84
CA MET A 67 3.36 -1.83 1.97
C MET A 67 4.67 -1.39 1.31
N LEU A 68 5.77 -2.12 1.49
CA LEU A 68 7.06 -1.79 0.86
C LEU A 68 6.95 -1.82 -0.68
N VAL A 69 6.36 -2.88 -1.22
CA VAL A 69 6.19 -3.03 -2.67
C VAL A 69 5.26 -1.96 -3.23
N LEU A 70 4.06 -1.80 -2.65
CA LEU A 70 3.11 -0.78 -3.09
C LEU A 70 3.69 0.63 -2.97
N ARG A 71 4.47 0.91 -1.92
CA ARG A 71 5.17 2.19 -1.75
C ARG A 71 6.18 2.47 -2.86
N SER A 72 6.80 1.44 -3.42
CA SER A 72 7.74 1.57 -4.54
C SER A 72 7.03 1.71 -5.88
N LEU A 73 5.98 0.91 -6.13
CA LEU A 73 5.26 0.88 -7.40
C LEU A 73 4.32 2.08 -7.54
N VAL A 74 3.50 2.33 -6.52
CA VAL A 74 2.46 3.37 -6.47
C VAL A 74 2.53 4.08 -5.11
N PRO A 75 3.44 5.06 -4.96
CA PRO A 75 3.75 5.71 -3.68
C PRO A 75 2.53 6.17 -2.90
N SER A 76 1.55 6.79 -3.58
CA SER A 76 0.33 7.30 -2.96
C SER A 76 -0.47 6.18 -2.30
N VAL A 77 -0.65 5.03 -2.95
CA VAL A 77 -1.29 3.85 -2.35
C VAL A 77 -0.47 3.32 -1.17
N GLY A 78 0.85 3.22 -1.30
CA GLY A 78 1.71 2.80 -0.18
C GLY A 78 1.61 3.73 1.04
N TYR A 79 1.43 5.04 0.82
CA TYR A 79 1.18 5.97 1.93
C TYR A 79 -0.16 5.74 2.60
N VAL A 80 -1.21 5.38 1.85
CA VAL A 80 -2.53 5.07 2.43
C VAL A 80 -2.39 3.91 3.40
N TYR A 81 -1.79 2.79 3.00
CA TYR A 81 -1.59 1.66 3.91
C TYR A 81 -0.78 2.04 5.15
N LEU A 82 0.29 2.82 4.99
CA LEU A 82 1.07 3.31 6.13
C LEU A 82 0.27 4.19 7.08
N ALA A 83 -0.68 4.98 6.56
CA ALA A 83 -1.58 5.80 7.37
C ALA A 83 -2.61 4.94 8.11
N LEU A 84 -3.21 3.97 7.42
CA LEU A 84 -4.21 3.05 7.98
C LEU A 84 -3.66 2.14 9.08
N THR A 85 -2.35 1.90 9.10
CA THR A 85 -1.68 1.10 10.13
C THR A 85 -0.80 1.94 11.06
N SER A 86 -1.13 3.23 11.21
CA SER A 86 -0.43 4.16 12.09
C SER A 86 -1.26 4.48 13.32
N PHE A 87 -0.70 4.33 14.52
CA PHE A 87 -1.34 4.86 15.74
C PHE A 87 -1.41 6.39 15.78
N LYS A 88 -0.62 7.07 14.95
CA LYS A 88 -0.55 8.54 14.91
C LYS A 88 -1.54 9.16 13.92
N GLY A 89 -2.27 8.37 13.14
CA GLY A 89 -3.17 8.87 12.10
C GLY A 89 -4.59 9.12 12.60
N ASP A 90 -5.25 10.14 12.07
CA ASP A 90 -6.68 10.42 12.31
C ASP A 90 -7.60 9.64 11.35
N SER A 91 -7.13 8.53 10.78
CA SER A 91 -7.83 7.77 9.75
C SER A 91 -7.59 6.28 9.89
N ASN A 92 -8.52 5.62 10.58
CA ASN A 92 -8.53 4.19 10.86
C ASN A 92 -9.74 3.54 10.18
N LEU A 93 -9.57 2.35 9.63
CA LEU A 93 -10.69 1.55 9.15
C LEU A 93 -11.41 0.89 10.33
N LEU A 94 -12.72 1.06 10.39
CA LEU A 94 -13.54 0.55 11.48
C LEU A 94 -14.86 -0.05 10.99
N PHE A 95 -15.33 -1.06 11.73
CA PHE A 95 -16.66 -1.63 11.59
C PHE A 95 -17.59 -0.99 12.63
N VAL A 96 -18.70 -0.42 12.16
CA VAL A 96 -19.69 0.26 12.99
C VAL A 96 -21.10 -0.20 12.60
N PRO A 97 -21.96 -0.64 13.54
CA PRO A 97 -23.33 -1.00 13.21
C PRO A 97 -24.07 0.17 12.54
N ALA A 98 -24.87 -0.11 11.50
CA ALA A 98 -25.65 0.92 10.83
C ALA A 98 -26.65 1.57 11.80
N PRO A 99 -26.62 2.90 11.98
CA PRO A 99 -27.60 3.61 12.80
C PRO A 99 -29.01 3.48 12.25
N ALA A 100 -30.03 3.43 13.12
CA ALA A 100 -31.43 3.29 12.70
C ALA A 100 -31.89 4.39 11.71
N VAL A 101 -31.35 5.61 11.83
CA VAL A 101 -31.70 6.75 10.97
C VAL A 101 -31.29 6.57 9.50
N VAL A 102 -30.32 5.71 9.20
CA VAL A 102 -29.88 5.46 7.82
C VAL A 102 -30.50 4.21 7.20
N VAL A 103 -31.23 3.41 7.99
CA VAL A 103 -31.94 2.23 7.49
C VAL A 103 -33.05 2.65 6.53
N GLY A 104 -33.16 1.98 5.39
CA GLY A 104 -34.08 2.34 4.31
C GLY A 104 -33.55 3.41 3.36
N LEU A 105 -32.44 4.08 3.68
CA LEU A 105 -31.76 4.98 2.74
C LEU A 105 -30.92 4.20 1.73
N LYS A 106 -30.66 4.81 0.57
CA LYS A 106 -29.69 4.25 -0.38
C LYS A 106 -28.28 4.48 0.14
N PHE A 107 -27.39 3.51 -0.06
CA PHE A 107 -25.99 3.56 0.38
C PHE A 107 -25.27 4.87 -0.02
N GLN A 108 -25.50 5.35 -1.25
CA GLN A 108 -24.90 6.58 -1.79
C GLN A 108 -25.27 7.85 -1.00
N ASP A 109 -26.42 7.85 -0.31
CA ASP A 109 -26.92 9.02 0.43
C ASP A 109 -26.43 9.00 1.89
N VAL A 110 -25.96 7.85 2.38
CA VAL A 110 -25.52 7.63 3.76
C VAL A 110 -24.33 8.50 4.13
N ALA A 111 -23.37 8.70 3.22
CA ALA A 111 -22.13 9.42 3.50
C ALA A 111 -22.34 10.82 4.09
N ARG A 112 -23.45 11.49 3.75
CA ARG A 112 -23.77 12.85 4.22
C ARG A 112 -24.17 12.94 5.68
N PHE A 113 -24.53 11.80 6.29
CA PHE A 113 -24.88 11.72 7.70
C PHE A 113 -23.64 11.63 8.60
N PHE A 114 -22.45 11.39 8.04
CA PHE A 114 -21.21 11.13 8.78
C PHE A 114 -20.14 12.18 8.46
N PRO A 115 -20.19 13.38 9.07
CA PRO A 115 -19.24 14.46 8.78
C PRO A 115 -17.80 14.11 9.14
N ASP A 116 -17.59 13.26 10.14
CA ASP A 116 -16.26 12.94 10.70
C ASP A 116 -15.71 11.60 10.19
N ALA A 117 -16.39 10.97 9.22
CA ALA A 117 -15.99 9.69 8.65
C ALA A 117 -16.24 9.63 7.14
N VAL A 118 -15.51 8.76 6.45
CA VAL A 118 -15.84 8.34 5.08
C VAL A 118 -16.46 6.95 5.13
N ILE A 119 -17.61 6.77 4.48
CA ILE A 119 -18.29 5.47 4.39
C ILE A 119 -17.66 4.67 3.24
N CYS A 120 -16.78 3.74 3.56
CA CYS A 120 -16.01 2.95 2.61
C CYS A 120 -16.80 1.78 2.00
N GLY A 121 -17.82 1.29 2.71
CA GLY A 121 -18.59 0.12 2.29
C GLY A 121 -19.45 -0.42 3.43
N ILE A 122 -19.93 -1.65 3.27
CA ILE A 122 -20.68 -2.38 4.28
C ILE A 122 -20.20 -3.83 4.37
N ARG A 123 -20.40 -4.44 5.53
CA ARG A 123 -20.42 -5.90 5.72
C ARG A 123 -21.88 -6.30 5.94
N SER A 124 -22.40 -7.11 5.04
CA SER A 124 -23.78 -7.59 5.04
C SER A 124 -23.84 -9.03 4.53
N ALA A 125 -24.81 -9.80 5.01
CA ALA A 125 -25.04 -11.16 4.54
C ALA A 125 -25.52 -11.22 3.08
N ASP A 126 -26.05 -10.11 2.55
CA ASP A 126 -26.49 -10.00 1.16
C ASP A 126 -25.35 -9.70 0.17
N LEU A 127 -24.17 -9.36 0.68
CA LEU A 127 -23.00 -9.14 -0.17
C LEU A 127 -22.22 -10.45 -0.34
N PRO A 128 -21.72 -10.74 -1.55
CA PRO A 128 -20.73 -11.79 -1.75
C PRO A 128 -19.55 -11.61 -0.78
N GLU A 129 -18.97 -12.72 -0.35
CA GLU A 129 -17.80 -12.71 0.52
C GLU A 129 -16.68 -11.83 -0.07
N GLY A 130 -16.09 -10.96 0.76
CA GLY A 130 -15.06 -10.01 0.35
C GLY A 130 -15.57 -8.75 -0.36
N ARG A 131 -16.85 -8.67 -0.73
CA ARG A 131 -17.42 -7.46 -1.35
C ARG A 131 -17.75 -6.41 -0.29
N LEU A 132 -17.11 -5.24 -0.40
CA LEU A 132 -17.31 -4.12 0.52
C LEU A 132 -18.27 -3.06 -0.02
N ILE A 133 -18.08 -2.65 -1.29
CA ILE A 133 -18.93 -1.65 -1.92
C ILE A 133 -20.16 -2.36 -2.52
N PRO A 134 -21.39 -2.05 -2.06
CA PRO A 134 -22.60 -2.68 -2.56
C PRO A 134 -22.93 -2.22 -3.99
N ALA A 135 -23.85 -2.92 -4.66
CA ALA A 135 -24.31 -2.52 -5.98
C ALA A 135 -25.04 -1.15 -5.95
N PRO A 136 -25.03 -0.39 -7.08
CA PRO A 136 -25.77 0.85 -7.18
C PRO A 136 -27.24 0.67 -6.76
N GLY A 137 -27.75 1.59 -5.93
CA GLY A 137 -29.13 1.55 -5.44
C GLY A 137 -29.38 0.63 -4.24
N TYR A 138 -28.37 -0.04 -3.68
CA TYR A 138 -28.50 -0.81 -2.45
C TYR A 138 -29.13 0.01 -1.31
N THR A 139 -30.12 -0.58 -0.64
CA THR A 139 -30.84 0.02 0.48
C THR A 139 -30.33 -0.55 1.80
N MET A 140 -29.94 0.36 2.70
CA MET A 140 -29.41 0.02 4.02
C MET A 140 -30.40 -0.78 4.87
N LYS A 141 -29.90 -1.82 5.53
CA LYS A 141 -30.65 -2.68 6.45
C LYS A 141 -30.16 -2.47 7.89
N SER A 142 -31.00 -2.85 8.86
CA SER A 142 -30.64 -2.79 10.28
C SER A 142 -29.54 -3.79 10.68
N THR A 143 -29.35 -4.84 9.90
CA THR A 143 -28.30 -5.86 10.09
C THR A 143 -26.96 -5.46 9.48
N ASP A 144 -26.92 -4.37 8.71
CA ASP A 144 -25.70 -3.96 8.03
C ASP A 144 -24.69 -3.37 9.02
N THR A 145 -23.43 -3.69 8.80
CA THR A 145 -22.31 -3.05 9.48
C THR A 145 -21.59 -2.14 8.49
N LEU A 146 -21.51 -0.85 8.79
CA LEU A 146 -20.75 0.11 7.99
C LEU A 146 -19.25 -0.14 8.16
N VAL A 147 -18.52 -0.08 7.05
CA VAL A 147 -17.06 0.04 7.03
C VAL A 147 -16.74 1.51 6.86
N VAL A 148 -16.11 2.10 7.86
CA VAL A 148 -15.86 3.54 7.91
C VAL A 148 -14.38 3.84 8.07
N LEU A 149 -13.92 4.92 7.44
CA LEU A 149 -12.62 5.52 7.69
C LEU A 149 -12.82 6.74 8.60
N ALA A 150 -12.37 6.64 9.84
CA ALA A 150 -12.55 7.68 10.84
C ALA A 150 -11.40 7.71 11.84
N LYS A 151 -11.29 8.78 12.63
CA LYS A 151 -10.28 8.90 13.68
C LYS A 151 -10.37 7.78 14.71
N ASP A 152 -11.58 7.54 15.21
CA ASP A 152 -11.87 6.52 16.21
C ASP A 152 -13.32 6.04 16.07
N ALA A 153 -13.72 5.09 16.93
CA ALA A 153 -15.07 4.54 16.91
C ALA A 153 -16.16 5.57 17.28
N MET A 154 -15.82 6.63 18.03
CA MET A 154 -16.78 7.68 18.38
C MET A 154 -17.06 8.58 17.18
N ALA A 155 -16.01 9.02 16.48
CA ALA A 155 -16.12 9.77 15.23
C ALA A 155 -16.84 8.93 14.16
N GLY A 156 -16.50 7.65 14.01
CA GLY A 156 -17.15 6.74 13.07
C GLY A 156 -18.63 6.47 13.35
N ARG A 157 -19.08 6.63 14.60
CA ARG A 157 -20.49 6.50 15.03
C ARG A 157 -21.25 7.82 15.00
N ARG A 158 -20.57 8.96 14.84
CA ARG A 158 -21.22 10.27 14.85
C ARG A 158 -22.06 10.44 13.59
N CYS A 159 -23.36 10.21 13.77
CA CYS A 159 -24.38 10.36 12.77
C CYS A 159 -25.21 11.61 13.06
N VAL A 160 -25.28 12.54 12.12
CA VAL A 160 -26.06 13.77 12.22
C VAL A 160 -26.95 13.92 10.99
N PRO A 161 -28.10 14.63 11.09
CA PRO A 161 -28.87 14.98 9.90
C PRO A 161 -27.98 15.72 8.89
N PRO A 162 -28.09 15.41 7.59
CA PRO A 162 -27.26 16.04 6.57
C PRO A 162 -27.54 17.55 6.54
N LEU A 163 -26.50 18.35 6.39
CA LEU A 163 -26.65 19.78 6.14
C LEU A 163 -27.45 19.97 4.84
N ALA A 164 -28.36 20.96 4.83
CA ALA A 164 -29.15 21.27 3.65
C ALA A 164 -28.22 21.54 2.45
N ARG A 165 -28.54 20.97 1.28
CA ARG A 165 -27.83 21.31 0.04
C ARG A 165 -27.99 22.81 -0.20
N ASN A 166 -26.92 23.57 -0.10
CA ASN A 166 -26.91 24.96 -0.56
C ASN A 166 -27.03 24.95 -2.09
N GLY A 167 -28.24 24.96 -2.65
CA GLY A 167 -28.61 25.46 -3.99
C GLY A 167 -27.82 25.05 -5.25
N VAL A 168 -26.73 24.28 -5.18
CA VAL A 168 -25.92 23.91 -6.34
C VAL A 168 -26.69 22.88 -7.14
N SER A 169 -26.97 23.27 -8.38
CA SER A 169 -27.80 22.56 -9.36
C SER A 169 -27.40 21.09 -9.50
N ASN A 170 -28.40 20.20 -9.56
CA ASN A 170 -28.27 18.78 -9.90
C ASN A 170 -27.73 18.54 -11.33
N ASN A 171 -27.37 19.59 -12.08
CA ASN A 171 -26.72 19.46 -13.38
C ASN A 171 -25.23 19.16 -13.20
N VAL A 172 -24.90 17.96 -12.72
CA VAL A 172 -23.60 17.37 -13.04
C VAL A 172 -23.72 16.89 -14.49
N SER A 173 -23.56 17.80 -15.45
CA SER A 173 -23.38 17.42 -16.84
C SER A 173 -22.02 16.75 -16.96
N VAL A 174 -22.01 15.43 -16.78
CA VAL A 174 -20.84 14.57 -16.98
C VAL A 174 -20.59 14.47 -18.49
N SER A 175 -19.91 15.47 -19.06
CA SER A 175 -19.17 15.28 -20.31
C SER A 175 -17.72 14.99 -19.95
N LEU A 176 -17.50 13.88 -19.24
CA LEU A 176 -16.16 13.39 -18.95
C LEU A 176 -15.70 12.48 -20.09
N GLY A 177 -14.51 12.78 -20.62
CA GLY A 177 -13.81 11.94 -21.57
C GLY A 177 -13.65 10.51 -21.04
N SER A 178 -14.03 9.55 -21.88
CA SER A 178 -13.68 8.13 -21.89
C SER A 178 -13.09 7.54 -20.59
N CYS A 179 -13.97 6.88 -19.84
CA CYS A 179 -13.74 5.71 -18.98
C CYS A 179 -12.47 5.71 -18.11
N CYS A 180 -12.66 5.81 -16.79
CA CYS A 180 -11.67 5.32 -15.85
C CYS A 180 -11.27 3.89 -16.26
N ALA A 181 -10.01 3.66 -16.62
CA ALA A 181 -9.55 2.32 -16.97
C ALA A 181 -9.92 1.32 -15.87
N ASP A 182 -10.31 0.10 -16.24
CA ASP A 182 -10.59 -0.94 -15.26
C ASP A 182 -9.35 -1.18 -14.40
N VAL A 183 -9.56 -1.53 -13.12
CA VAL A 183 -8.42 -1.82 -12.22
C VAL A 183 -7.70 -3.07 -12.72
N LEU A 184 -8.45 -4.06 -13.18
CA LEU A 184 -7.90 -5.26 -13.78
C LEU A 184 -7.89 -5.10 -15.30
N ARG A 185 -6.71 -5.23 -15.91
CA ARG A 185 -6.55 -5.22 -17.37
C ARG A 185 -6.83 -6.60 -17.96
N ASP A 186 -6.96 -6.66 -19.28
CA ASP A 186 -7.20 -7.92 -20.02
C ASP A 186 -6.06 -8.95 -19.84
N ASP A 187 -4.84 -8.49 -19.58
CA ASP A 187 -3.67 -9.33 -19.24
C ASP A 187 -3.63 -9.71 -17.74
N GLY A 188 -4.70 -9.43 -17.00
CA GLY A 188 -4.82 -9.60 -15.56
C GLY A 188 -3.96 -8.66 -14.71
N GLN A 189 -3.31 -7.65 -15.30
CA GLN A 189 -2.49 -6.71 -14.52
C GLN A 189 -3.39 -5.81 -13.66
N ILE A 190 -3.01 -5.64 -12.40
CA ILE A 190 -3.65 -4.71 -11.48
C ILE A 190 -3.07 -3.30 -11.66
N CYS A 191 -3.88 -2.42 -12.20
CA CYS A 191 -3.57 -1.04 -12.52
C CYS A 191 -4.12 -0.11 -11.42
N LEU A 192 -3.33 0.07 -10.35
CA LEU A 192 -3.70 0.93 -9.22
C LEU A 192 -3.59 2.45 -9.52
N THR A 193 -3.07 2.82 -10.68
CA THR A 193 -3.03 4.21 -11.15
C THR A 193 -3.01 4.27 -12.68
N ALA A 194 -3.54 5.34 -13.26
CA ALA A 194 -3.62 5.56 -14.70
C ALA A 194 -2.25 5.46 -15.43
N SER A 195 -1.15 5.78 -14.72
CA SER A 195 0.20 5.85 -15.29
C SER A 195 1.00 4.53 -15.28
N VAL A 196 0.41 3.41 -14.83
CA VAL A 196 1.10 2.10 -14.80
C VAL A 196 0.68 1.30 -16.03
N GLY A 197 1.34 1.55 -17.17
CA GLY A 197 1.20 0.72 -18.36
C GLY A 197 2.50 0.01 -18.71
N GLY A 198 2.40 -1.28 -19.05
CA GLY A 198 3.48 -2.06 -19.63
C GLY A 198 4.54 -2.57 -18.64
N PRO A 199 5.51 -3.32 -19.17
CA PRO A 199 6.59 -3.92 -18.38
C PRO A 199 7.43 -2.88 -17.63
N LYS A 200 7.95 -3.26 -16.46
CA LYS A 200 8.82 -2.41 -15.65
C LYS A 200 10.11 -3.11 -15.27
N VAL A 201 11.15 -2.31 -15.08
CA VAL A 201 12.42 -2.71 -14.48
C VAL A 201 12.42 -2.29 -13.01
N VAL A 202 12.54 -3.25 -12.11
CA VAL A 202 12.61 -3.04 -10.65
C VAL A 202 13.99 -3.43 -10.14
N LEU A 203 14.60 -2.57 -9.33
CA LEU A 203 15.85 -2.87 -8.66
C LEU A 203 15.58 -3.29 -7.22
N LEU A 204 16.15 -4.42 -6.79
CA LEU A 204 16.07 -4.93 -5.43
C LEU A 204 17.48 -4.98 -4.84
N PHE A 205 17.72 -4.19 -3.80
CA PHE A 205 18.97 -4.22 -3.04
C PHE A 205 18.75 -5.01 -1.76
N GLY A 206 19.50 -6.09 -1.59
CA GLY A 206 19.42 -6.96 -0.44
C GLY A 206 18.50 -8.17 -0.62
N CYS A 207 18.80 -9.25 0.11
CA CYS A 207 18.02 -10.49 0.15
C CYS A 207 17.73 -10.93 1.59
N PRO A 208 16.85 -10.22 2.32
CA PRO A 208 16.39 -10.69 3.63
C PRO A 208 15.73 -12.07 3.52
N PRO A 209 15.52 -12.81 4.64
CA PRO A 209 14.95 -14.16 4.60
C PRO A 209 13.65 -14.30 3.80
N ASP A 210 12.86 -13.24 3.72
CA ASP A 210 11.54 -13.18 3.09
C ASP A 210 11.51 -12.47 1.72
N PHE A 211 12.66 -12.39 1.04
CA PHE A 211 12.75 -11.71 -0.25
C PHE A 211 11.93 -12.39 -1.36
N VAL A 212 11.68 -13.71 -1.27
CA VAL A 212 10.89 -14.43 -2.27
C VAL A 212 9.40 -14.10 -2.20
N GLU A 213 8.87 -13.83 -1.01
CA GLU A 213 7.50 -13.33 -0.86
C GLU A 213 7.37 -11.89 -1.36
N ILE A 214 8.43 -11.08 -1.27
CA ILE A 214 8.48 -9.76 -1.91
C ILE A 214 8.45 -9.92 -3.44
N LEU A 215 9.16 -10.90 -4.00
CA LEU A 215 9.09 -11.20 -5.44
C LEU A 215 7.69 -11.62 -5.87
N ASP A 216 6.98 -12.45 -5.08
CA ASP A 216 5.58 -12.81 -5.35
C ASP A 216 4.66 -11.58 -5.39
N ILE A 217 4.82 -10.66 -4.45
CA ILE A 217 4.02 -9.43 -4.45
C ILE A 217 4.38 -8.57 -5.66
N ILE A 218 5.64 -8.47 -6.06
CA ILE A 218 6.02 -7.75 -7.27
C ILE A 218 5.39 -8.43 -8.52
N ASP A 219 5.43 -9.76 -8.58
CA ASP A 219 4.85 -10.56 -9.66
C ASP A 219 3.34 -10.36 -9.79
N SER A 220 2.62 -10.15 -8.68
CA SER A 220 1.17 -9.96 -8.70
C SER A 220 0.72 -8.58 -9.21
N TYR A 221 1.59 -7.55 -9.15
CA TYR A 221 1.22 -6.17 -9.50
C TYR A 221 1.80 -5.66 -10.82
N LEU A 222 2.86 -6.29 -11.34
CA LEU A 222 3.52 -5.83 -12.57
C LEU A 222 2.86 -6.38 -13.85
N ALA A 223 3.18 -5.77 -15.00
CA ALA A 223 2.74 -6.30 -16.29
C ALA A 223 3.61 -7.50 -16.68
N PRO A 224 3.10 -8.46 -17.47
CA PRO A 224 3.91 -9.53 -18.03
C PRO A 224 5.12 -9.00 -18.80
N GLY A 225 6.28 -9.64 -18.63
CA GLY A 225 7.54 -9.23 -19.26
C GLY A 225 8.36 -8.22 -18.44
N SER A 226 7.95 -7.91 -17.21
CA SER A 226 8.71 -7.07 -16.30
C SER A 226 9.97 -7.79 -15.80
N THR A 227 10.98 -7.03 -15.36
CA THR A 227 12.25 -7.59 -14.87
C THR A 227 12.57 -7.07 -13.47
N VAL A 228 13.12 -7.95 -12.63
CA VAL A 228 13.62 -7.60 -11.29
C VAL A 228 15.12 -7.91 -11.25
N HIS A 229 15.95 -6.90 -11.01
CA HIS A 229 17.39 -7.07 -10.85
C HIS A 229 17.74 -7.01 -9.37
N ILE A 230 18.31 -8.09 -8.84
CA ILE A 230 18.67 -8.23 -7.43
C ILE A 230 20.18 -8.06 -7.24
N LEU A 231 20.58 -7.04 -6.48
CA LEU A 231 21.97 -6.87 -6.01
C LEU A 231 22.06 -7.21 -4.52
N SER A 232 22.82 -8.24 -4.19
CA SER A 232 23.05 -8.68 -2.81
C SER A 232 24.40 -9.39 -2.70
N ARG A 233 24.98 -9.40 -1.49
CA ARG A 233 26.17 -10.21 -1.17
C ARG A 233 25.86 -11.69 -1.07
N LYS A 234 24.59 -12.07 -0.91
CA LYS A 234 24.19 -13.47 -0.84
C LYS A 234 24.53 -14.18 -2.16
N PRO A 235 25.26 -15.30 -2.12
CA PRO A 235 25.70 -16.00 -3.32
C PRO A 235 24.53 -16.33 -4.25
N LYS A 236 24.74 -16.17 -5.56
CA LYS A 236 23.70 -16.40 -6.57
C LYS A 236 23.09 -17.81 -6.47
N ASP A 237 23.90 -18.84 -6.22
CA ASP A 237 23.43 -20.23 -6.11
C ASP A 237 22.53 -20.45 -4.88
N ALA A 238 22.83 -19.78 -3.77
CA ALA A 238 22.01 -19.82 -2.56
C ALA A 238 20.66 -19.13 -2.79
N ARG A 239 20.65 -17.97 -3.47
CA ARG A 239 19.42 -17.27 -3.84
C ARG A 239 18.56 -18.09 -4.81
N ASN A 240 19.17 -18.67 -5.84
CA ASN A 240 18.52 -19.58 -6.77
C ASN A 240 17.85 -20.75 -6.06
N SER A 241 18.54 -21.38 -5.11
CA SER A 241 18.00 -22.50 -4.36
C SER A 241 16.73 -22.11 -3.58
N ILE A 242 16.73 -20.92 -2.95
CA ILE A 242 15.57 -20.40 -2.21
C ILE A 242 14.41 -20.08 -3.15
N ILE A 243 14.67 -19.40 -4.28
CA ILE A 243 13.64 -19.09 -5.29
C ILE A 243 13.02 -20.39 -5.82
N GLN A 244 13.84 -21.36 -6.19
CA GLN A 244 13.38 -22.64 -6.74
C GLN A 244 12.59 -23.44 -5.71
N GLN A 245 13.03 -23.47 -4.46
CA GLN A 245 12.28 -24.12 -3.38
C GLN A 245 10.92 -23.45 -3.18
N HIS A 246 10.87 -22.12 -3.13
CA HIS A 246 9.64 -21.35 -2.96
C HIS A 246 8.63 -21.60 -4.09
N LEU A 247 9.10 -21.55 -5.34
CA LEU A 247 8.29 -21.83 -6.52
C LEU A 247 7.72 -23.26 -6.47
N ARG A 248 8.56 -24.25 -6.17
CA ARG A 248 8.13 -25.66 -6.02
C ARG A 248 7.05 -25.83 -4.96
N LEU A 249 7.22 -25.22 -3.79
CA LEU A 249 6.23 -25.26 -2.70
C LEU A 249 4.91 -24.59 -3.11
N SER A 250 4.98 -23.58 -3.98
CA SER A 250 3.81 -22.91 -4.55
C SER A 250 3.21 -23.64 -5.78
N GLY A 251 3.74 -24.81 -6.18
CA GLY A 251 3.32 -25.51 -7.39
C GLY A 251 3.68 -24.80 -8.71
N ARG A 252 4.63 -23.86 -8.68
CA ARG A 252 5.08 -23.06 -9.82
C ARG A 252 6.49 -23.47 -10.25
N THR A 253 6.82 -23.29 -11.52
CA THR A 253 8.20 -23.44 -12.05
C THR A 253 8.88 -22.10 -12.30
N GLN A 254 8.09 -21.03 -12.46
CA GLN A 254 8.53 -19.67 -12.69
C GLN A 254 7.49 -18.67 -12.16
N PHE A 255 7.89 -17.41 -12.04
CA PHE A 255 6.98 -16.28 -11.82
C PHE A 255 6.14 -16.02 -13.08
N ALA A 256 4.93 -15.51 -12.93
CA ALA A 256 3.97 -15.38 -14.02
C ALA A 256 4.25 -14.16 -14.92
N ARG A 257 4.78 -13.08 -14.34
CA ARG A 257 4.89 -11.75 -14.96
C ARG A 257 6.32 -11.20 -14.95
N ILE A 258 7.14 -11.61 -13.97
CA ILE A 258 8.51 -11.11 -13.82
C ILE A 258 9.57 -12.14 -14.22
N SER A 259 10.70 -11.65 -14.76
CA SER A 259 11.97 -12.38 -14.78
C SER A 259 12.91 -11.83 -13.70
N VAL A 260 13.77 -12.69 -13.15
CA VAL A 260 14.68 -12.31 -12.05
C VAL A 260 16.13 -12.42 -12.49
N GLU A 261 16.81 -11.28 -12.61
CA GLU A 261 18.24 -11.18 -12.85
C GLU A 261 18.99 -10.98 -11.53
N GLN A 262 20.11 -11.68 -11.36
CA GLN A 262 20.83 -11.72 -10.09
C GLN A 262 22.28 -11.30 -10.26
N HIS A 263 22.64 -10.28 -9.48
CA HIS A 263 23.97 -9.67 -9.37
C HIS A 263 24.50 -9.94 -7.96
N GLU A 264 25.73 -10.43 -7.86
CA GLU A 264 26.40 -10.69 -6.59
C GLU A 264 27.39 -9.57 -6.30
N GLY A 265 27.23 -8.89 -5.17
CA GLY A 265 28.06 -7.76 -4.82
C GLY A 265 27.52 -6.91 -3.67
N GLU A 266 28.31 -5.93 -3.24
CA GLU A 266 27.90 -4.98 -2.20
C GLU A 266 27.06 -3.84 -2.77
N SER A 267 25.91 -3.58 -2.15
CA SER A 267 25.03 -2.46 -2.51
C SER A 267 25.64 -1.09 -2.22
N THR A 268 26.77 -1.03 -1.52
CA THR A 268 27.57 0.16 -1.26
C THR A 268 28.78 0.29 -2.19
N SER A 269 28.92 -0.60 -3.18
CA SER A 269 29.96 -0.51 -4.20
C SER A 269 29.46 0.19 -5.46
N LYS A 270 30.12 1.28 -5.86
CA LYS A 270 29.78 2.01 -7.09
C LYS A 270 29.87 1.12 -8.33
N TRP A 271 30.90 0.26 -8.37
CA TRP A 271 31.17 -0.66 -9.49
C TRP A 271 30.08 -1.73 -9.64
N GLU A 272 29.66 -2.33 -8.52
CA GLU A 272 28.60 -3.33 -8.53
C GLU A 272 27.25 -2.70 -8.94
N MET A 273 26.98 -1.49 -8.46
CA MET A 273 25.75 -0.76 -8.79
C MET A 273 25.68 -0.37 -10.28
N GLN A 274 26.83 -0.11 -10.93
CA GLN A 274 26.90 0.19 -12.36
C GLN A 274 26.52 -0.99 -13.27
N LYS A 275 26.47 -2.22 -12.74
CA LYS A 275 25.99 -3.39 -13.48
C LYS A 275 24.46 -3.41 -13.62
N LEU A 276 23.76 -2.60 -12.83
CA LEU A 276 22.29 -2.54 -12.83
C LEU A 276 21.77 -1.56 -13.89
N PRO A 277 20.59 -1.81 -14.47
CA PRO A 277 19.94 -0.92 -15.45
C PRO A 277 19.28 0.28 -14.77
N LEU A 278 20.08 1.17 -14.18
CA LEU A 278 19.62 2.35 -13.42
C LEU A 278 18.87 3.37 -14.30
N ASP A 279 19.18 3.41 -15.59
CA ASP A 279 18.64 4.32 -16.59
C ASP A 279 17.17 4.02 -16.95
N THR A 280 16.82 2.73 -16.96
CA THR A 280 15.47 2.23 -17.28
C THR A 280 14.69 1.80 -16.03
N ALA A 281 15.32 1.82 -14.87
CA ALA A 281 14.71 1.44 -13.60
C ALA A 281 13.52 2.35 -13.24
N SER A 282 12.34 1.74 -13.15
CA SER A 282 11.12 2.44 -12.73
C SER A 282 11.08 2.69 -11.22
N CYS A 283 11.60 1.74 -10.44
CA CYS A 283 11.74 1.88 -8.99
C CYS A 283 12.85 1.00 -8.42
N ALA A 284 13.31 1.37 -7.24
CA ALA A 284 14.33 0.68 -6.45
C ALA A 284 13.84 0.47 -5.02
N LEU A 285 13.98 -0.76 -4.53
CA LEU A 285 13.68 -1.16 -3.15
C LEU A 285 14.98 -1.58 -2.48
N ILE A 286 15.33 -0.91 -1.39
CA ILE A 286 16.45 -1.28 -0.53
C ILE A 286 15.89 -1.97 0.69
N LEU A 287 16.13 -3.28 0.80
CA LEU A 287 15.64 -4.14 1.87
C LEU A 287 16.72 -4.33 2.93
N ALA A 288 16.29 -4.50 4.18
CA ALA A 288 17.21 -4.69 5.29
C ALA A 288 17.73 -6.15 5.34
N GLU A 289 18.79 -6.41 4.56
CA GLU A 289 19.52 -7.67 4.63
C GLU A 289 20.54 -7.67 5.78
N ARG A 290 20.37 -8.60 6.72
CA ARG A 290 21.39 -8.91 7.74
C ARG A 290 22.37 -9.93 7.16
N LEU A 291 23.65 -9.60 7.19
CA LEU A 291 24.70 -10.48 6.64
C LEU A 291 25.06 -11.62 7.58
N THR A 292 24.97 -11.36 8.87
CA THR A 292 25.31 -12.29 9.94
C THR A 292 24.20 -12.26 10.98
N GLU A 293 24.05 -13.35 11.71
CA GLU A 293 23.06 -13.44 12.80
C GLU A 293 23.33 -12.42 13.93
N SER A 294 24.60 -11.99 14.07
CA SER A 294 25.05 -11.03 15.09
C SER A 294 24.96 -9.57 14.64
N GLU A 295 24.74 -9.29 13.35
CA GLU A 295 24.69 -7.93 12.83
C GLU A 295 23.52 -7.15 13.43
N SER A 296 23.76 -6.00 14.04
CA SER A 296 22.67 -5.20 14.63
C SER A 296 21.76 -4.57 13.57
N PRO A 297 20.46 -4.34 13.87
CA PRO A 297 19.56 -3.60 12.99
C PRO A 297 20.11 -2.23 12.55
N LEU A 298 20.76 -1.52 13.47
CA LEU A 298 21.39 -0.22 13.18
C LEU A 298 22.51 -0.31 12.13
N ALA A 299 23.30 -1.40 12.11
CA ALA A 299 24.34 -1.60 11.12
C ALA A 299 23.76 -1.88 9.72
N ALA A 300 22.69 -2.68 9.64
CA ALA A 300 21.94 -2.89 8.40
C ALA A 300 21.32 -1.58 7.88
N ASP A 301 20.72 -0.79 8.77
CA ASP A 301 20.16 0.52 8.45
C ASP A 301 21.20 1.50 7.91
N SER A 302 22.38 1.55 8.53
CA SER A 302 23.50 2.39 8.07
C SER A 302 23.85 2.07 6.62
N ARG A 303 23.97 0.78 6.27
CA ARG A 303 24.22 0.34 4.89
C ARG A 303 23.09 0.74 3.96
N ASN A 304 21.84 0.55 4.37
CA ASN A 304 20.67 0.91 3.57
C ASN A 304 20.61 2.41 3.27
N LEU A 305 20.95 3.25 4.25
CA LEU A 305 21.08 4.70 4.05
C LEU A 305 22.21 5.05 3.08
N THR A 306 23.37 4.40 3.19
CA THR A 306 24.48 4.60 2.24
C THR A 306 24.07 4.18 0.82
N THR A 307 23.45 3.01 0.65
CA THR A 307 22.93 2.56 -0.64
C THR A 307 21.91 3.55 -1.20
N ALA A 308 21.00 4.09 -0.38
CA ALA A 308 20.00 5.06 -0.83
C ALA A 308 20.65 6.35 -1.38
N ILE A 309 21.66 6.87 -0.69
CA ILE A 309 22.44 8.04 -1.12
C ILE A 309 23.13 7.75 -2.46
N MET A 310 23.80 6.58 -2.58
CA MET A 310 24.53 6.20 -3.78
C MET A 310 23.62 6.00 -4.99
N VAL A 311 22.49 5.31 -4.82
CA VAL A 311 21.50 5.11 -5.89
C VAL A 311 21.01 6.46 -6.39
N LYS A 312 20.62 7.37 -5.48
CA LYS A 312 20.16 8.70 -5.90
C LYS A 312 21.26 9.52 -6.56
N GLN A 313 22.49 9.46 -6.07
CA GLN A 313 23.62 10.13 -6.70
C GLN A 313 23.85 9.62 -8.14
N GLN A 314 23.82 8.31 -8.36
CA GLN A 314 23.99 7.74 -9.69
C GLN A 314 22.83 8.11 -10.64
N LEU A 315 21.59 8.08 -10.15
CA LEU A 315 20.43 8.55 -10.92
C LEU A 315 20.57 10.03 -11.30
N LEU A 316 21.15 10.87 -10.43
CA LEU A 316 21.42 12.28 -10.74
C LEU A 316 22.58 12.43 -11.74
N GLU A 317 23.68 11.68 -11.59
CA GLU A 317 24.83 11.67 -12.50
C GLU A 317 24.41 11.29 -13.91
N GLN A 318 23.58 10.25 -14.08
CA GLN A 318 23.09 9.82 -15.39
C GLN A 318 22.14 10.86 -16.03
N ASN A 319 21.27 11.48 -15.21
CA ASN A 319 20.38 12.54 -15.69
C ASN A 319 21.14 13.82 -16.12
N ASN A 320 22.23 14.16 -15.43
CA ASN A 320 23.06 15.32 -15.76
C ASN A 320 24.10 15.02 -16.85
N GLY A 321 24.55 13.77 -16.99
CA GLY A 321 25.47 13.33 -18.03
C GLY A 321 24.92 13.51 -19.45
N GLY A 322 23.59 13.46 -19.62
CA GLY A 322 22.92 13.81 -20.87
C GLY A 322 22.93 15.31 -21.21
N ALA A 323 23.25 16.19 -20.26
CA ALA A 323 23.40 17.63 -20.53
C ALA A 323 24.77 17.96 -21.12
N LEU A 324 25.84 17.26 -20.71
CA LEU A 324 27.20 17.48 -21.25
C LEU A 324 27.37 16.98 -22.70
N THR A 325 26.60 15.98 -23.13
CA THR A 325 26.58 15.55 -24.55
C THR A 325 25.81 16.52 -25.45
N ARG A 326 24.94 17.39 -24.91
CA ARG A 326 24.22 18.42 -25.68
C ARG A 326 25.03 19.69 -25.93
N VAL A 327 26.19 19.86 -25.29
CA VAL A 327 27.05 21.03 -25.49
C VAL A 327 27.87 20.93 -26.79
N PHE A 328 28.03 19.73 -27.38
CA PHE A 328 28.84 19.53 -28.59
C PHE A 328 28.08 19.50 -29.92
N THR A 329 26.78 19.80 -29.94
CA THR A 329 26.02 19.99 -31.19
C THR A 329 25.36 21.37 -31.21
N GLN A 330 26.17 22.42 -31.19
CA GLN A 330 25.75 23.76 -31.59
C GLN A 330 26.07 23.95 -33.08
N HIS A 331 25.10 23.66 -33.95
CA HIS A 331 24.83 24.42 -35.17
C HIS A 331 23.64 23.82 -35.94
N THR A 332 22.43 24.06 -35.45
CA THR A 332 21.23 24.25 -36.28
C THR A 332 20.18 24.92 -35.40
N GLN A 333 19.76 26.13 -35.77
CA GLN A 333 18.68 26.86 -35.13
C GLN A 333 17.36 26.18 -35.47
N ASP A 334 16.83 25.37 -34.54
CA ASP A 334 15.42 25.04 -34.52
C ASP A 334 14.94 24.90 -33.07
N SER A 335 14.23 25.94 -32.64
CA SER A 335 13.73 26.16 -31.30
C SER A 335 12.46 25.36 -31.04
N SER A 336 12.57 24.03 -30.98
CA SER A 336 11.57 23.17 -30.35
C SER A 336 12.27 22.22 -29.39
N VAL A 337 12.69 22.75 -28.25
CA VAL A 337 13.28 21.95 -27.18
C VAL A 337 12.19 21.05 -26.61
N LEU A 338 12.12 19.84 -27.17
CA LEU A 338 11.51 18.64 -26.59
C LEU A 338 11.84 18.62 -25.10
N LYS A 339 10.84 18.90 -24.24
CA LYS A 339 10.87 18.60 -22.81
C LYS A 339 10.99 17.09 -22.68
N GLY A 340 12.22 16.57 -22.74
CA GLY A 340 12.50 15.17 -22.49
C GLY A 340 11.97 14.82 -21.10
N SER A 341 10.96 13.94 -21.05
CA SER A 341 10.39 13.42 -19.82
C SER A 341 11.53 12.75 -19.01
N ARG A 342 11.90 13.36 -17.88
CA ARG A 342 12.94 12.83 -16.99
C ARG A 342 12.41 11.53 -16.39
N HIS A 343 13.08 10.40 -16.66
CA HIS A 343 12.72 9.14 -16.04
C HIS A 343 13.03 9.20 -14.53
N LYS A 344 11.99 9.24 -13.69
CA LYS A 344 12.13 9.37 -12.24
C LYS A 344 11.98 7.99 -11.59
N CYS A 345 13.11 7.34 -11.34
CA CYS A 345 13.15 6.10 -10.54
C CYS A 345 12.70 6.39 -9.10
N LYS A 346 11.68 5.68 -8.63
CA LYS A 346 11.14 5.80 -7.26
C LYS A 346 12.01 4.98 -6.30
N LEU A 347 12.52 5.60 -5.24
CA LEU A 347 13.39 4.93 -4.27
C LEU A 347 12.70 4.74 -2.91
N VAL A 348 12.62 3.49 -2.46
CA VAL A 348 12.11 3.10 -1.13
C VAL A 348 13.17 2.34 -0.35
N THR A 349 13.35 2.69 0.92
CA THR A 349 14.35 2.11 1.80
C THR A 349 13.71 1.61 3.08
N GLU A 350 13.88 0.33 3.36
CA GLU A 350 13.53 -0.31 4.62
C GLU A 350 14.54 0.05 5.71
N LEU A 351 14.04 0.41 6.88
CA LEU A 351 14.82 0.65 8.09
C LEU A 351 14.20 -0.10 9.28
N LEU A 352 15.05 -0.71 10.10
CA LEU A 352 14.65 -1.59 11.19
C LEU A 352 14.77 -0.92 12.57
N ASP A 353 15.78 -0.08 12.78
CA ASP A 353 16.11 0.49 14.08
C ASP A 353 15.35 1.81 14.34
N PRO A 354 14.64 1.97 15.47
CA PRO A 354 13.96 3.22 15.81
C PRO A 354 14.90 4.43 15.90
N LYS A 355 16.19 4.24 16.20
CA LYS A 355 17.17 5.33 16.22
C LYS A 355 17.39 5.92 14.83
N SER A 356 17.29 5.10 13.78
CA SER A 356 17.37 5.57 12.39
C SER A 356 16.25 6.55 12.04
N GLU A 357 15.06 6.38 12.61
CA GLU A 357 13.95 7.34 12.47
C GLU A 357 14.29 8.70 13.07
N ALA A 358 14.90 8.73 14.27
CA ALA A 358 15.31 9.97 14.93
C ALA A 358 16.39 10.73 14.12
N VAL A 359 17.32 9.99 13.52
CA VAL A 359 18.36 10.55 12.63
C VAL A 359 17.72 11.19 11.39
N LEU A 360 16.76 10.52 10.74
CA LEU A 360 16.07 11.07 9.58
C LEU A 360 15.13 12.24 9.91
N ALA A 361 14.52 12.22 11.09
CA ALA A 361 13.68 13.31 11.57
C ALA A 361 14.47 14.62 11.76
N SER A 362 15.71 14.52 12.26
CA SER A 362 16.61 15.65 12.46
C SER A 362 17.39 16.05 11.21
N ASN A 363 17.52 15.17 10.21
CA ASN A 363 18.35 15.41 9.03
C ASN A 363 17.52 15.49 7.72
N SER A 364 17.17 16.71 7.30
CA SER A 364 16.44 16.95 6.06
C SER A 364 17.23 16.55 4.80
N SER A 365 18.56 16.69 4.82
CA SER A 365 19.42 16.36 3.68
C SER A 365 19.38 14.87 3.34
N VAL A 366 19.49 13.99 4.33
CA VAL A 366 19.37 12.53 4.17
C VAL A 366 17.93 12.15 3.88
N ARG A 367 16.97 12.74 4.59
CA ARG A 367 15.53 12.50 4.36
C ARG A 367 15.08 12.85 2.94
N SER A 368 15.72 13.80 2.27
CA SER A 368 15.45 14.12 0.87
C SER A 368 15.95 13.04 -0.11
N GLN A 369 16.77 12.09 0.34
CA GLN A 369 17.42 11.12 -0.53
C GLN A 369 16.52 9.97 -0.98
N GLY A 370 15.42 9.70 -0.28
CA GLY A 370 14.49 8.65 -0.65
C GLY A 370 13.23 8.64 0.20
N SER A 371 12.40 7.63 -0.02
CA SER A 371 11.28 7.32 0.87
C SER A 371 11.72 6.24 1.86
N TYR A 372 11.48 6.47 3.15
CA TYR A 372 11.88 5.53 4.20
C TYR A 372 10.66 4.86 4.83
N VAL A 373 10.77 3.56 5.12
CA VAL A 373 9.74 2.78 5.80
C VAL A 373 10.36 2.07 7.00
N TYR A 374 9.87 2.40 8.20
CA TYR A 374 10.36 1.85 9.47
C TYR A 374 9.64 0.55 9.81
N THR A 375 10.09 -0.57 9.26
CA THR A 375 9.30 -1.82 9.22
C THR A 375 9.09 -2.44 10.59
N SER A 376 10.10 -2.47 11.48
CA SER A 376 9.92 -2.99 12.86
C SER A 376 8.85 -2.23 13.66
N ALA A 377 8.78 -0.91 13.49
CA ALA A 377 7.76 -0.08 14.13
C ALA A 377 6.38 -0.33 13.51
N ARG A 378 6.31 -0.57 12.20
CA ARG A 378 5.07 -0.91 11.50
C ARG A 378 4.55 -2.31 11.84
N GLU A 379 5.43 -3.30 11.96
CA GLU A 379 5.07 -4.64 12.42
C GLU A 379 4.47 -4.59 13.82
N THR A 380 5.10 -3.85 14.74
CA THR A 380 4.57 -3.63 16.09
C THR A 380 3.18 -2.97 16.05
N ALA A 381 2.98 -1.99 15.17
CA ALA A 381 1.68 -1.32 15.05
C ALA A 381 0.59 -2.22 14.48
N ILE A 382 0.90 -2.94 13.41
CA ILE A 382 -0.01 -3.90 12.78
C ILE A 382 -0.36 -5.02 13.77
N TYR A 383 0.60 -5.52 14.53
CA TYR A 383 0.36 -6.54 15.55
C TYR A 383 -0.64 -6.07 16.60
N ALA A 384 -0.50 -4.83 17.09
CA ALA A 384 -1.45 -4.31 18.07
C ALA A 384 -2.84 -4.05 17.47
N VAL A 385 -2.93 -3.54 16.22
CA VAL A 385 -4.21 -3.45 15.49
C VAL A 385 -4.87 -4.82 15.35
N ALA A 386 -4.12 -5.84 14.94
CA ALA A 386 -4.62 -7.20 14.75
C ALA A 386 -5.01 -7.89 16.07
N SER A 387 -4.32 -7.56 17.16
CA SER A 387 -4.62 -8.07 18.50
C SER A 387 -5.89 -7.44 19.08
N GLU A 388 -6.12 -6.16 18.82
CA GLU A 388 -7.33 -5.46 19.29
C GLU A 388 -8.53 -5.79 18.40
N ARG A 389 -8.36 -5.73 17.07
CA ARG A 389 -9.42 -5.90 16.07
C ARG A 389 -8.94 -6.70 14.87
N SER A 390 -9.09 -8.02 14.97
CA SER A 390 -8.68 -8.94 13.91
C SER A 390 -9.44 -8.75 12.60
N ASP A 391 -10.71 -8.36 12.66
CA ASP A 391 -11.54 -8.08 11.49
C ASP A 391 -10.98 -6.93 10.65
N VAL A 392 -10.42 -5.89 11.28
CA VAL A 392 -9.74 -4.79 10.58
C VAL A 392 -8.44 -5.27 9.93
N TYR A 393 -7.67 -6.09 10.65
CA TYR A 393 -6.44 -6.64 10.10
C TYR A 393 -6.69 -7.55 8.89
N GLU A 394 -7.71 -8.40 8.96
CA GLU A 394 -8.18 -9.23 7.85
C GLU A 394 -8.62 -8.37 6.67
N LEU A 395 -9.39 -7.31 6.91
CA LEU A 395 -9.77 -6.35 5.87
C LEU A 395 -8.55 -5.69 5.22
N LEU A 396 -7.57 -5.25 6.00
CA LEU A 396 -6.34 -4.64 5.48
C LEU A 396 -5.53 -5.63 4.64
N LEU A 397 -5.46 -6.90 5.07
CA LEU A 397 -4.84 -7.96 4.28
C LEU A 397 -5.57 -8.13 2.95
N GLN A 398 -6.91 -8.24 2.96
CA GLN A 398 -7.73 -8.36 1.76
C GLN A 398 -7.51 -7.19 0.80
N LEU A 399 -7.66 -5.94 1.27
CA LEU A 399 -7.48 -4.75 0.42
C LEU A 399 -6.08 -4.69 -0.22
N SER A 400 -5.06 -5.16 0.51
CA SER A 400 -3.67 -5.17 0.04
C SER A 400 -3.33 -6.32 -0.90
N ASP A 401 -4.20 -7.33 -0.98
CA ASP A 401 -3.96 -8.55 -1.73
C ASP A 401 -4.42 -8.42 -3.17
N ALA A 402 -3.51 -8.66 -4.09
CA ALA A 402 -3.73 -8.56 -5.52
C ALA A 402 -4.83 -9.53 -5.99
N ASP A 403 -4.79 -10.76 -5.49
CA ASP A 403 -5.69 -11.84 -5.88
C ASP A 403 -7.02 -11.81 -5.11
N SER A 404 -7.24 -10.81 -4.24
CA SER A 404 -8.52 -10.70 -3.55
C SER A 404 -9.61 -10.26 -4.54
N ASN A 405 -10.79 -10.88 -4.48
CA ASN A 405 -12.00 -10.33 -5.10
C ASN A 405 -12.58 -9.14 -4.31
N SER A 406 -11.73 -8.45 -3.54
CA SER A 406 -12.12 -7.34 -2.68
C SER A 406 -11.97 -6.00 -3.42
N ALA A 407 -12.19 -4.89 -2.71
CA ALA A 407 -11.96 -3.57 -3.28
C ALA A 407 -10.45 -3.21 -3.24
N TYR A 408 -10.02 -2.39 -4.19
CA TYR A 408 -8.65 -1.90 -4.30
C TYR A 408 -8.59 -0.40 -3.98
N ILE A 409 -7.52 0.00 -3.31
CA ILE A 409 -7.16 1.41 -3.18
C ILE A 409 -6.38 1.81 -4.43
N THR A 410 -6.96 2.71 -5.21
CA THR A 410 -6.41 3.25 -6.46
C THR A 410 -6.20 4.75 -6.36
N VAL A 411 -5.38 5.28 -7.26
CA VAL A 411 -5.17 6.71 -7.38
C VAL A 411 -5.35 7.19 -8.81
N ALA A 412 -6.04 8.31 -8.98
CA ALA A 412 -6.31 8.92 -10.27
C ALA A 412 -6.06 10.43 -10.19
N PRO A 413 -5.52 11.05 -11.25
CA PRO A 413 -5.31 12.49 -11.26
C PRO A 413 -6.65 13.22 -11.19
N THR A 414 -6.62 14.42 -10.62
CA THR A 414 -7.83 15.26 -10.46
C THR A 414 -8.50 15.60 -11.79
N SER A 415 -7.72 15.69 -12.88
CA SER A 415 -8.21 15.89 -14.25
C SER A 415 -9.18 14.82 -14.75
N HIS A 416 -9.26 13.66 -14.10
CA HIS A 416 -10.25 12.63 -14.42
C HIS A 416 -11.63 12.89 -13.81
N TYR A 417 -11.80 13.94 -12.98
CA TYR A 417 -13.05 14.23 -12.27
C TYR A 417 -13.43 15.72 -12.25
N VAL A 418 -12.49 16.59 -12.63
CA VAL A 418 -12.63 18.05 -12.63
C VAL A 418 -12.18 18.57 -14.00
N THR A 419 -12.82 19.62 -14.50
CA THR A 419 -12.52 20.28 -15.78
C THR A 419 -12.17 21.75 -15.55
N SER A 420 -11.00 22.18 -16.02
CA SER A 420 -10.47 23.53 -15.81
C SER A 420 -10.32 23.90 -14.33
N ILE A 421 -11.23 24.73 -13.80
CA ILE A 421 -11.23 25.19 -12.42
C ILE A 421 -12.67 25.13 -11.94
N GLU A 422 -12.91 24.43 -10.83
CA GLU A 422 -14.24 24.21 -10.28
C GLU A 422 -14.25 24.29 -8.76
N ASP A 423 -15.33 24.84 -8.22
CA ASP A 423 -15.58 24.93 -6.79
C ASP A 423 -16.46 23.76 -6.34
N LEU A 424 -15.86 22.77 -5.68
CA LEU A 424 -16.54 21.53 -5.27
C LEU A 424 -16.28 21.21 -3.81
N SER A 425 -17.32 20.78 -3.10
CA SER A 425 -17.14 20.14 -1.80
C SER A 425 -16.64 18.70 -1.95
N PHE A 426 -16.15 18.10 -0.87
CA PHE A 426 -15.76 16.69 -0.86
C PHE A 426 -16.92 15.77 -1.24
N TYR A 427 -18.15 16.11 -0.82
CA TYR A 427 -19.34 15.34 -1.16
C TYR A 427 -19.71 15.42 -2.65
N ASP A 428 -19.48 16.57 -3.29
CA ASP A 428 -19.75 16.72 -4.73
C ASP A 428 -18.73 15.92 -5.55
N LEU A 429 -17.46 15.96 -5.15
CA LEU A 429 -16.42 15.16 -5.77
C LEU A 429 -16.65 13.65 -5.57
N GLN A 430 -17.11 13.23 -4.38
CA GLN A 430 -17.51 11.84 -4.12
C GLN A 430 -18.63 11.38 -5.07
N LEU A 431 -19.63 12.22 -5.34
CA LEU A 431 -20.71 11.86 -6.28
C LEU A 431 -20.18 11.66 -7.70
N ARG A 432 -19.19 12.46 -8.14
CA ARG A 432 -18.52 12.26 -9.44
C ARG A 432 -17.72 10.97 -9.47
N VAL A 433 -16.93 10.71 -8.43
CA VAL A 433 -16.17 9.45 -8.31
C VAL A 433 -17.09 8.23 -8.38
N LEU A 434 -18.22 8.28 -7.66
CA LEU A 434 -19.23 7.23 -7.69
C LEU A 434 -19.85 7.06 -9.08
N ALA A 435 -20.21 8.16 -9.76
CA ALA A 435 -20.82 8.12 -11.08
C ALA A 435 -19.85 7.64 -12.17
N THR A 436 -18.57 8.00 -12.10
CA THR A 436 -17.56 7.66 -13.11
C THR A 436 -17.07 6.22 -12.96
N CYS A 437 -16.79 5.77 -11.73
CA CYS A 437 -16.10 4.49 -11.50
C CYS A 437 -16.74 3.57 -10.46
N GLY A 438 -17.87 3.97 -9.86
CA GLY A 438 -18.51 3.21 -8.77
C GLY A 438 -17.70 3.18 -7.47
N GLY A 439 -16.69 4.04 -7.33
CA GLY A 439 -15.76 4.06 -6.21
C GLY A 439 -16.15 5.00 -5.07
N ILE A 440 -15.39 4.92 -3.99
CA ILE A 440 -15.45 5.79 -2.82
C ILE A 440 -14.15 6.59 -2.70
N LEU A 441 -14.26 7.91 -2.78
CA LEU A 441 -13.21 8.86 -2.49
C LEU A 441 -12.86 8.78 -1.00
N LEU A 442 -11.62 8.40 -0.71
CA LEU A 442 -11.08 8.34 0.65
C LEU A 442 -10.41 9.66 1.06
N GLY A 443 -9.94 10.43 0.08
CA GLY A 443 -9.12 11.61 0.27
C GLY A 443 -8.30 11.93 -0.97
N TRP A 444 -7.19 12.65 -0.78
CA TRP A 444 -6.29 13.04 -1.88
C TRP A 444 -4.84 13.12 -1.43
N ARG A 445 -3.96 13.17 -2.42
CA ARG A 445 -2.53 13.39 -2.27
C ARG A 445 -2.14 14.66 -3.02
N ASP A 446 -1.79 15.68 -2.26
CA ASP A 446 -1.08 16.84 -2.76
C ASP A 446 0.44 16.57 -2.68
N PHE A 447 1.16 16.74 -3.79
CA PHE A 447 2.61 16.50 -3.83
C PHE A 447 3.44 17.59 -3.15
N SER A 448 2.84 18.76 -2.88
CA SER A 448 3.47 19.78 -2.04
C SER A 448 3.54 19.34 -0.57
N GLU A 449 2.57 18.54 -0.13
CA GLU A 449 2.53 17.95 1.20
C GLU A 449 3.36 16.68 1.29
N ARG A 450 3.68 16.20 2.49
CA ARG A 450 4.45 14.95 2.66
C ARG A 450 3.59 13.67 2.70
N TYR A 451 2.40 13.74 3.29
CA TYR A 451 1.49 12.61 3.44
C TYR A 451 0.16 12.90 2.75
N PRO A 452 -0.58 11.86 2.31
CA PRO A 452 -1.94 12.06 1.81
C PRO A 452 -2.85 12.51 2.95
N GLN A 453 -3.90 13.25 2.60
CA GLN A 453 -4.99 13.58 3.51
C GLN A 453 -6.12 12.59 3.28
N LEU A 454 -6.34 11.74 4.28
CA LEU A 454 -7.45 10.79 4.32
C LEU A 454 -8.53 11.32 5.26
N ASN A 455 -9.79 11.00 4.96
CA ASN A 455 -10.95 11.47 5.74
C ASN A 455 -10.85 12.97 6.09
N PRO A 456 -10.87 13.87 5.09
CA PRO A 456 -10.67 15.29 5.33
C PRO A 456 -11.75 15.86 6.26
N ASP A 457 -11.36 16.84 7.06
CA ASP A 457 -12.28 17.62 7.87
C ASP A 457 -13.19 18.49 6.98
N ARG A 458 -14.32 18.92 7.54
CA ARG A 458 -15.22 19.91 6.92
C ARG A 458 -15.59 19.59 5.47
N LYS A 459 -16.00 18.34 5.21
CA LYS A 459 -16.38 17.80 3.88
C LYS A 459 -17.43 18.60 3.09
N HIS A 460 -18.15 19.50 3.76
CA HIS A 460 -19.16 20.37 3.17
C HIS A 460 -18.61 21.71 2.68
N GLU A 461 -17.42 22.12 3.14
CA GLU A 461 -16.77 23.35 2.67
C GLU A 461 -16.39 23.19 1.20
N ILE A 462 -16.65 24.25 0.44
CA ILE A 462 -16.29 24.34 -0.98
C ILE A 462 -14.79 24.61 -1.06
N ARG A 463 -14.13 23.85 -1.93
CA ARG A 463 -12.72 24.03 -2.27
C ARG A 463 -12.57 24.20 -3.77
N GLU A 464 -11.66 25.06 -4.18
CA GLU A 464 -11.24 25.18 -5.58
C GLU A 464 -10.40 23.96 -5.98
N TRP A 465 -10.82 23.30 -7.06
CA TRP A 465 -10.12 22.19 -7.70
C TRP A 465 -9.76 22.57 -9.11
N SER A 466 -8.64 22.04 -9.62
CA SER A 466 -8.25 22.25 -11.00
C SER A 466 -7.61 21.00 -11.61
N ASP A 467 -7.87 20.79 -12.90
CA ASP A 467 -7.30 19.71 -13.71
C ASP A 467 -5.81 19.91 -14.05
N TYR A 468 -5.29 21.12 -13.85
CA TYR A 468 -3.86 21.44 -13.97
C TYR A 468 -3.05 21.13 -12.70
N THR A 469 -3.71 20.72 -11.61
CA THR A 469 -3.04 20.41 -10.36
C THR A 469 -2.38 19.04 -10.40
N ASP A 470 -1.25 18.90 -9.70
CA ASP A 470 -0.62 17.60 -9.48
C ASP A 470 -1.38 16.73 -8.45
N ILE A 471 -2.61 17.07 -8.05
CA ILE A 471 -3.31 16.35 -7.00
C ILE A 471 -3.82 15.00 -7.53
N GLU A 472 -3.53 13.93 -6.78
CA GLU A 472 -4.08 12.59 -7.01
C GLU A 472 -5.24 12.32 -6.03
N LEU A 473 -6.40 11.95 -6.55
CA LEU A 473 -7.53 11.47 -5.75
C LEU A 473 -7.31 10.01 -5.36
N ILE A 474 -7.61 9.67 -4.11
CA ILE A 474 -7.45 8.33 -3.55
C ILE A 474 -8.82 7.69 -3.46
N ILE A 475 -9.00 6.58 -4.17
CA ILE A 475 -10.33 5.99 -4.42
C ILE A 475 -10.30 4.50 -4.09
N LEU A 476 -11.21 4.07 -3.22
CA LEU A 476 -11.53 2.67 -3.00
C LEU A 476 -12.55 2.21 -4.05
N ARG A 477 -12.23 1.21 -4.87
CA ARG A 477 -13.14 0.69 -5.90
C ARG A 477 -12.88 -0.78 -6.20
N HIS A 478 -13.88 -1.48 -6.74
CA HIS A 478 -13.75 -2.88 -7.16
C HIS A 478 -12.91 -3.03 -8.45
N SER A 479 -12.50 -4.27 -8.75
CA SER A 479 -11.78 -4.61 -9.98
C SER A 479 -12.54 -4.21 -11.24
N GLU A 480 -13.84 -4.55 -11.26
CA GLU A 480 -14.78 -4.24 -12.32
C GLU A 480 -15.41 -2.85 -12.12
N SER A 481 -15.40 -2.02 -13.15
CA SER A 481 -16.26 -0.86 -13.20
C SER A 481 -17.73 -1.32 -13.18
N CYS A 482 -18.42 -1.10 -12.05
CA CYS A 482 -19.85 -1.42 -11.92
C CYS A 482 -20.76 -0.61 -12.87
N PHE A 483 -20.19 0.36 -13.59
CA PHE A 483 -20.87 1.23 -14.54
C PHE A 483 -20.25 1.06 -15.93
N LYS A 484 -20.52 -0.08 -16.57
CA LYS A 484 -20.46 -0.12 -18.04
C LYS A 484 -21.77 0.47 -18.54
N PRO A 485 -21.79 1.57 -19.33
CA PRO A 485 -23.03 2.00 -19.96
C PRO A 485 -23.53 0.80 -20.78
N THR A 486 -24.73 0.33 -20.47
CA THR A 486 -25.46 -0.56 -21.38
C THR A 486 -25.54 0.15 -22.72
N ALA A 487 -24.99 -0.50 -23.74
CA ALA A 487 -24.95 -0.02 -25.12
C ALA A 487 -26.36 0.30 -25.66
#